data_AF-A0A965D6E8-F1
#
_entry.id   AF-A0A965D6E8-F1
#
_cell.length_a   1.000
_cell.length_b   1.000
_cell.length_c   1.000
_cell.angle_alpha   90.00
_cell.angle_beta   90.00
_cell.angle_gamma   90.00
#
_symmetry.space_group_name_H-M   'P 1'
#
loop_
_entity.id
_entity.type
_entity.pdbx_description
1 polymer ?
#
loop_
_entity_poly.entity_id
_entity_poly.type
_entity_poly.pdbx_seq_one_letter_code
_entity_poly.pdbx_strand_id
1 'polypeptide(L)'
;MTKRSPSSAPAAVRATLSTPERILLAAEQLFSERGVDGVSLREITSTSGVNSAAAHYHFGSKLAVLEQLFELRAKPIAQQRMALLSALRTNRQGRPALEDVLRAFLQPALQALSTPEGIAFTRLRARLSFENEEVRRRVQTDGENAIGQLGVQGLMGGNRGIWHRGQRFK
;
A
#
# COMPACT_ATOMS: atom_id res chain seq x y z
N MET A 1 -21.42 -23.49 -11.13
CA MET A 1 -20.69 -22.20 -11.27
C MET A 1 -21.47 -21.11 -10.55
N THR A 2 -21.20 -20.87 -9.27
CA THR A 2 -21.88 -19.85 -8.46
C THR A 2 -21.12 -18.53 -8.53
N LYS A 3 -21.70 -17.53 -9.21
CA LYS A 3 -21.23 -16.14 -9.19
C LYS A 3 -21.33 -15.62 -7.75
N ARG A 4 -20.20 -15.41 -7.06
CA ARG A 4 -20.20 -14.66 -5.79
C ARG A 4 -20.24 -13.18 -6.15
N SER A 5 -21.37 -12.53 -5.85
CA SER A 5 -21.49 -11.07 -5.88
C SER A 5 -20.46 -10.46 -4.93
N PRO A 6 -19.78 -9.35 -5.30
CA PRO A 6 -18.82 -8.72 -4.42
C PRO A 6 -19.57 -8.14 -3.21
N SER A 7 -19.05 -8.40 -2.02
CA SER A 7 -19.59 -7.90 -0.76
C SER A 7 -19.49 -6.37 -0.72
N SER A 8 -20.50 -5.68 -1.24
CA SER A 8 -20.63 -4.22 -1.13
C SER A 8 -21.11 -3.84 0.26
N ALA A 9 -20.50 -2.84 0.88
CA ALA A 9 -21.02 -2.22 2.09
C ALA A 9 -22.51 -1.81 1.92
N PRO A 10 -23.34 -1.95 2.97
CA PRO A 10 -24.77 -1.65 2.88
C PRO A 10 -25.01 -0.19 2.44
N ALA A 11 -26.06 0.03 1.65
CA ALA A 11 -26.36 1.32 1.01
C ALA A 11 -26.40 2.53 1.98
N ALA A 12 -26.78 2.30 3.25
CA ALA A 12 -26.79 3.31 4.29
C ALA A 12 -25.39 3.84 4.65
N VAL A 13 -24.35 2.99 4.60
CA VAL A 13 -22.96 3.40 4.86
C VAL A 13 -22.41 4.23 3.70
N ARG A 14 -22.84 3.96 2.46
CA ARG A 14 -22.43 4.76 1.29
C ARG A 14 -23.00 6.18 1.30
N ALA A 15 -24.12 6.40 1.98
CA ALA A 15 -24.77 7.71 2.08
C ALA A 15 -24.03 8.68 3.02
N THR A 16 -23.22 8.17 3.96
CA THR A 16 -22.41 8.97 4.88
C THR A 16 -20.99 9.24 4.38
N LEU A 17 -20.57 8.59 3.29
CA LEU A 17 -19.23 8.78 2.71
C LEU A 17 -19.15 10.04 1.86
N SER A 18 -18.03 10.74 2.00
CA SER A 18 -17.66 11.85 1.12
C SER A 18 -17.47 11.37 -0.33
N THR A 19 -17.55 12.33 -1.27
CA THR A 19 -17.33 12.07 -2.70
C THR A 19 -15.98 11.37 -2.98
N PRO A 20 -14.84 11.83 -2.40
CA PRO A 20 -13.56 11.14 -2.57
C PRO A 20 -13.57 9.70 -2.04
N GLU A 21 -14.15 9.45 -0.87
CA GLU A 21 -14.19 8.10 -0.27
C GLU A 21 -14.98 7.12 -1.13
N ARG A 22 -16.11 7.55 -1.70
CA ARG A 22 -16.89 6.72 -2.63
C ARG A 22 -16.11 6.36 -3.88
N ILE A 23 -15.32 7.30 -4.42
CA ILE A 23 -14.45 7.05 -5.57
C ILE A 23 -13.33 6.06 -5.21
N LEU A 24 -12.65 6.26 -4.08
CA LEU A 24 -11.56 5.40 -3.63
C LEU A 24 -12.03 3.97 -3.35
N LEU A 25 -13.18 3.78 -2.72
CA LEU A 25 -13.76 2.45 -2.49
C LEU A 25 -14.13 1.74 -3.80
N ALA A 26 -14.71 2.45 -4.76
CA ALA A 26 -15.01 1.89 -6.07
C ALA A 26 -13.72 1.52 -6.82
N ALA A 27 -12.72 2.40 -6.79
CA ALA A 27 -11.42 2.16 -7.41
C ALA A 27 -10.71 0.94 -6.79
N GLU A 28 -10.68 0.82 -5.47
CA GLU A 28 -10.07 -0.30 -4.76
C GLU A 28 -10.66 -1.65 -5.19
N GLN A 29 -11.99 -1.75 -5.23
CA GLN A 29 -12.67 -2.96 -5.69
C GLN A 29 -12.29 -3.27 -7.14
N LEU A 30 -12.47 -2.31 -8.05
CA LEU A 30 -12.24 -2.51 -9.49
C LEU A 30 -10.78 -2.85 -9.80
N PHE A 31 -9.82 -2.11 -9.25
CA PHE A 31 -8.40 -2.37 -9.44
C PHE A 31 -7.99 -3.72 -8.86
N SER A 32 -8.52 -4.10 -7.68
CA SER A 32 -8.20 -5.41 -7.08
C SER A 32 -8.72 -6.58 -7.92
N GLU A 33 -9.83 -6.40 -8.65
CA GLU A 33 -10.46 -7.45 -9.45
C GLU A 33 -9.90 -7.52 -10.87
N ARG A 34 -9.59 -6.38 -11.48
CA ARG A 34 -9.30 -6.27 -12.93
C ARG A 34 -7.92 -5.68 -13.26
N GLY A 35 -7.12 -5.30 -12.26
CA GLY A 35 -5.85 -4.61 -12.47
C GLY A 35 -6.06 -3.12 -12.77
N VAL A 36 -4.97 -2.35 -12.80
CA VAL A 36 -5.05 -0.90 -13.05
C VAL A 36 -5.32 -0.63 -14.53
N ASP A 37 -4.71 -1.41 -15.43
CA ASP A 37 -4.87 -1.26 -16.87
C ASP A 37 -6.28 -1.62 -17.34
N GLY A 38 -6.90 -2.63 -16.72
CA GLY A 38 -8.25 -3.11 -17.03
C GLY A 38 -9.40 -2.22 -16.54
N VAL A 39 -9.12 -1.04 -15.98
CA VAL A 39 -10.11 -0.13 -15.40
C VAL A 39 -9.90 1.29 -15.91
N SER A 40 -10.98 1.95 -16.30
CA SER A 40 -11.01 3.37 -16.68
C SER A 40 -11.51 4.27 -15.54
N LEU A 41 -11.14 5.55 -15.57
CA LEU A 41 -11.67 6.54 -14.62
C LEU A 41 -13.21 6.66 -14.70
N ARG A 42 -13.77 6.52 -15.91
CA ARG A 42 -15.22 6.56 -16.14
C ARG A 42 -15.95 5.39 -15.48
N GLU A 43 -15.36 4.19 -15.50
CA GLU A 43 -15.94 3.05 -14.78
C GLU A 43 -15.91 3.24 -13.26
N ILE A 44 -14.83 3.84 -12.74
CA ILE A 44 -14.72 4.17 -11.32
C ILE A 44 -15.83 5.15 -10.91
N THR A 45 -16.05 6.22 -11.69
CA THR A 45 -17.09 7.22 -11.38
C THR A 45 -18.50 6.67 -11.52
N SER A 46 -18.74 5.85 -12.54
CA SER A 46 -20.02 5.17 -12.71
C SER A 46 -20.30 4.20 -11.56
N THR A 47 -19.30 3.46 -11.09
CA THR A 47 -19.44 2.50 -9.98
C THR A 47 -19.59 3.21 -8.64
N SER A 48 -18.89 4.33 -8.44
CA SER A 48 -19.01 5.12 -7.22
C SER A 48 -20.33 5.86 -7.13
N GLY A 49 -21.04 6.08 -8.25
CA GLY A 49 -22.25 6.90 -8.34
C GLY A 49 -21.96 8.39 -8.19
N VAL A 50 -20.75 8.82 -8.54
CA VAL A 50 -20.29 10.21 -8.53
C VAL A 50 -20.19 10.72 -9.96
N ASN A 51 -20.55 11.96 -10.21
CA ASN A 51 -20.45 12.53 -11.54
C ASN A 51 -18.98 12.71 -11.99
N SER A 52 -18.73 12.65 -13.30
CA SER A 52 -17.37 12.70 -13.85
C SER A 52 -16.64 14.03 -13.58
N ALA A 53 -17.38 15.16 -13.52
CA ALA A 53 -16.79 16.47 -13.26
C ALA A 53 -16.21 16.58 -11.84
N ALA A 54 -16.94 16.08 -10.83
CA ALA A 54 -16.49 16.02 -9.46
C ALA A 54 -15.27 15.11 -9.30
N ALA A 55 -15.23 13.98 -10.02
CA ALA A 55 -14.08 13.10 -10.01
C ALA A 55 -12.83 13.74 -10.66
N HIS A 56 -12.99 14.45 -11.78
CA HIS A 56 -11.91 15.23 -12.36
C HIS A 56 -11.44 16.36 -11.45
N TYR A 57 -12.35 17.02 -10.73
CA TYR A 57 -11.99 18.03 -9.75
C TYR A 57 -11.18 17.46 -8.57
N HIS A 58 -11.59 16.31 -8.02
CA HIS A 58 -10.92 15.73 -6.84
C HIS A 58 -9.63 14.97 -7.15
N PHE A 59 -9.54 14.32 -8.30
CA PHE A 59 -8.42 13.43 -8.63
C PHE A 59 -7.72 13.78 -9.94
N GLY A 60 -8.41 14.36 -10.91
CA GLY A 60 -7.87 14.64 -12.24
C GLY A 60 -7.68 13.42 -13.13
N SER A 61 -7.01 12.37 -12.65
CA SER A 61 -6.62 11.18 -13.43
C SER A 61 -6.83 9.85 -12.69
N LYS A 62 -6.86 8.75 -13.45
CA LYS A 62 -6.89 7.37 -12.91
C LYS A 62 -5.71 7.09 -11.98
N LEU A 63 -4.53 7.61 -12.32
CA LEU A 63 -3.30 7.34 -11.57
C LEU A 63 -3.23 8.14 -10.28
N ALA A 64 -3.79 9.36 -10.25
CA ALA A 64 -3.96 10.11 -9.01
C ALA A 64 -4.96 9.43 -8.05
N VAL A 65 -6.02 8.78 -8.57
CA VAL A 65 -6.90 7.92 -7.74
C VAL A 65 -6.10 6.76 -7.13
N LEU A 66 -5.23 6.11 -7.92
CA LEU A 66 -4.39 5.01 -7.44
C LEU A 66 -3.40 5.49 -6.36
N GLU A 67 -2.72 6.62 -6.57
CA GLU A 67 -1.80 7.23 -5.61
C GLU A 67 -2.49 7.52 -4.27
N GLN A 68 -3.63 8.19 -4.29
CA GLN A 68 -4.39 8.49 -3.07
C GLN A 68 -4.92 7.22 -2.38
N LEU A 69 -5.34 6.21 -3.14
CA LEU A 69 -5.73 4.92 -2.58
C LEU A 69 -4.56 4.25 -1.85
N PHE A 70 -3.37 4.29 -2.44
CA PHE A 70 -2.16 3.76 -1.82
C PHE A 70 -1.78 4.54 -0.57
N GLU A 71 -1.86 5.88 -0.58
CA GLU A 71 -1.62 6.67 0.62
C GLU A 71 -2.61 6.28 1.73
N LEU A 72 -3.91 6.23 1.42
CA LEU A 72 -4.96 5.90 2.37
C LEU A 72 -4.73 4.55 3.06
N ARG A 73 -4.27 3.54 2.33
CA ARG A 73 -4.10 2.16 2.84
C ARG A 73 -2.71 1.88 3.39
N ALA A 74 -1.67 2.38 2.75
CA ALA A 74 -0.28 2.09 3.14
C ALA A 74 0.17 2.92 4.34
N LYS A 75 -0.29 4.17 4.48
CA LYS A 75 0.16 5.08 5.55
C LYS A 75 -0.11 4.55 6.95
N PRO A 76 -1.31 4.05 7.31
CA PRO A 76 -1.55 3.46 8.63
C PRO A 76 -0.65 2.25 8.91
N ILE A 77 -0.46 1.38 7.90
CA ILE A 77 0.42 0.20 8.00
C ILE A 77 1.86 0.64 8.27
N ALA A 78 2.35 1.64 7.53
CA ALA A 78 3.71 2.16 7.67
C ALA A 78 3.93 2.82 9.04
N GLN A 79 2.98 3.63 9.50
CA GLN A 79 3.03 4.27 10.82
C GLN A 79 3.08 3.24 11.94
N GLN A 80 2.23 2.21 11.87
CA GLN A 80 2.20 1.16 12.87
C GLN A 80 3.50 0.33 12.85
N ARG A 81 4.06 0.02 11.67
CA ARG A 81 5.37 -0.61 11.54
C ARG A 81 6.46 0.21 12.20
N MET A 82 6.47 1.53 11.95
CA MET A 82 7.46 2.44 12.54
C MET A 82 7.39 2.41 14.07
N ALA A 83 6.18 2.51 14.62
CA ALA A 83 5.96 2.48 16.06
C ALA A 83 6.42 1.16 16.69
N LEU A 84 6.08 0.01 16.09
CA LEU A 84 6.47 -1.30 16.59
C LEU A 84 7.99 -1.53 16.49
N LEU A 85 8.61 -1.16 15.37
CA LEU A 85 10.06 -1.29 15.18
C LEU A 85 10.85 -0.40 16.14
N SER A 86 10.37 0.81 16.40
CA SER A 86 11.01 1.76 17.32
C SER A 86 10.91 1.32 18.79
N ALA A 87 9.93 0.48 19.13
CA ALA A 87 9.71 -0.05 20.47
C ALA A 87 10.49 -1.35 20.76
N LEU A 88 11.22 -1.89 19.78
CA LEU A 88 11.93 -3.16 19.96
C LEU A 88 13.09 -3.02 20.95
N ARG A 89 13.18 -4.00 21.85
CA ARG A 89 14.33 -4.13 22.74
C ARG A 89 15.55 -4.63 21.97
N THR A 90 16.72 -4.14 22.37
CA THR A 90 18.00 -4.55 21.79
C THR A 90 18.77 -5.45 22.75
N ASN A 91 19.53 -6.39 22.19
CA ASN A 91 20.45 -7.23 22.94
C ASN A 91 21.72 -6.45 23.34
N ARG A 92 22.69 -7.12 24.00
CA ARG A 92 23.98 -6.50 24.40
C ARG A 92 24.81 -5.94 23.24
N GLN A 93 24.53 -6.35 22.00
CA GLN A 93 25.19 -5.88 20.78
C GLN A 93 24.39 -4.75 20.10
N GLY A 94 23.35 -4.23 20.76
CA GLY A 94 22.52 -3.15 20.23
C GLY A 94 21.57 -3.58 19.11
N ARG A 95 21.28 -4.88 18.97
CA ARG A 95 20.42 -5.41 17.89
C ARG A 95 19.15 -6.10 18.44
N PRO A 96 17.97 -5.87 17.85
CA PRO A 96 16.78 -6.64 18.18
C PRO A 96 16.88 -8.08 17.65
N ALA A 97 16.07 -8.99 18.20
CA ALA A 97 15.93 -10.33 17.63
C ALA A 97 15.25 -10.27 16.25
N LEU A 98 15.67 -11.14 15.32
CA LEU A 98 15.14 -11.16 13.96
C LEU A 98 13.64 -11.45 13.96
N GLU A 99 13.20 -12.37 14.81
CA GLU A 99 11.81 -12.76 14.97
C GLU A 99 10.94 -11.56 15.39
N ASP A 100 11.47 -10.69 16.27
CA ASP A 100 10.77 -9.50 16.73
C ASP A 100 10.68 -8.44 15.63
N VAL A 101 11.74 -8.26 14.84
CA VAL A 101 11.75 -7.37 13.67
C VAL A 101 10.74 -7.84 12.63
N LEU A 102 10.76 -9.13 12.28
CA LEU A 102 9.82 -9.71 11.32
C LEU A 102 8.38 -9.59 11.82
N ARG A 103 8.13 -9.86 13.10
CA ARG A 103 6.80 -9.69 13.71
C ARG A 103 6.34 -8.23 13.63
N ALA A 104 7.16 -7.27 14.06
CA ALA A 104 6.85 -5.85 14.02
C ALA A 104 6.57 -5.35 12.59
N PHE A 105 7.29 -5.89 11.60
CA PHE A 105 7.12 -5.52 10.20
C PHE A 105 5.87 -6.17 9.57
N LEU A 106 5.62 -7.46 9.82
CA LEU A 106 4.56 -8.21 9.15
C LEU A 106 3.20 -8.01 9.82
N GLN A 107 3.15 -7.89 11.15
CA GLN A 107 1.90 -7.86 11.91
C GLN A 107 0.91 -6.78 11.43
N PRO A 108 1.30 -5.51 11.16
CA PRO A 108 0.34 -4.50 10.70
C PRO A 108 -0.30 -4.84 9.35
N ALA A 109 0.47 -5.44 8.43
CA ALA A 109 -0.06 -5.87 7.14
C ALA A 109 -0.99 -7.10 7.28
N LEU A 110 -0.66 -8.03 8.17
CA LEU A 110 -1.51 -9.19 8.46
C LEU A 110 -2.82 -8.78 9.15
N GLN A 111 -2.79 -7.81 10.06
CA GLN A 111 -3.99 -7.27 10.70
C GLN A 111 -4.94 -6.64 9.68
N ALA A 112 -4.41 -5.92 8.69
CA ALA A 112 -5.21 -5.34 7.61
C ALA A 112 -6.00 -6.40 6.82
N LEU A 113 -5.54 -7.64 6.74
CA LEU A 113 -6.28 -8.74 6.08
C LEU A 113 -7.58 -9.13 6.81
N SER A 114 -7.84 -8.57 7.99
CA SER A 114 -9.07 -8.82 8.75
C SER A 114 -10.28 -8.07 8.17
N THR A 115 -10.10 -7.20 7.17
CA THR A 115 -11.18 -6.47 6.51
C THR A 115 -11.26 -6.78 5.01
N PRO A 116 -12.46 -6.72 4.40
CA PRO A 116 -12.60 -6.87 2.94
C PRO A 116 -11.74 -5.90 2.15
N GLU A 117 -11.62 -4.66 2.63
CA GLU A 117 -10.82 -3.61 2.01
C GLU A 117 -9.33 -3.93 2.09
N GLY A 118 -8.82 -4.39 3.23
CA GLY A 118 -7.41 -4.75 3.34
C GLY A 118 -7.04 -6.00 2.54
N ILE A 119 -7.98 -6.94 2.36
CA ILE A 119 -7.84 -8.05 1.41
C ILE A 119 -7.77 -7.52 -0.04
N ALA A 120 -8.67 -6.61 -0.42
CA ALA A 120 -8.69 -6.01 -1.76
C ALA A 120 -7.39 -5.23 -2.04
N PHE A 121 -6.94 -4.41 -1.10
CA PHE A 121 -5.67 -3.68 -1.19
C PHE A 121 -4.47 -4.63 -1.31
N THR A 122 -4.44 -5.70 -0.51
CA THR A 122 -3.35 -6.69 -0.59
C THR A 122 -3.32 -7.37 -1.96
N ARG A 123 -4.48 -7.73 -2.50
CA ARG A 123 -4.60 -8.30 -3.85
C ARG A 123 -4.14 -7.31 -4.92
N LEU A 124 -4.56 -6.05 -4.82
CA LEU A 124 -4.11 -4.97 -5.72
C LEU A 124 -2.59 -4.83 -5.68
N ARG A 125 -2.00 -4.72 -4.48
CA ARG A 125 -0.55 -4.59 -4.30
C ARG A 125 0.20 -5.79 -4.89
N ALA A 126 -0.28 -7.02 -4.68
CA ALA A 126 0.32 -8.21 -5.25
C ALA A 126 0.28 -8.22 -6.79
N ARG A 127 -0.75 -7.63 -7.40
CA ARG A 127 -0.88 -7.49 -8.86
C ARG A 127 0.02 -6.40 -9.43
N LEU A 128 0.15 -5.27 -8.73
CA LEU A 128 1.01 -4.17 -9.15
C LEU A 128 2.48 -4.58 -9.36
N SER A 129 2.95 -5.60 -8.65
CA SER A 129 4.29 -6.17 -8.87
C SER A 129 4.50 -6.67 -10.32
N PHE A 130 3.42 -6.89 -11.07
CA PHE A 130 3.40 -7.40 -12.45
C PHE A 130 2.85 -6.39 -13.47
N GLU A 131 2.53 -5.15 -13.06
CA GLU A 131 1.99 -4.10 -13.93
C GLU A 131 3.12 -3.31 -14.64
N ASN A 132 2.74 -2.45 -15.60
CA ASN A 132 3.69 -1.64 -16.37
C ASN A 132 4.51 -0.69 -15.49
N GLU A 133 5.73 -0.38 -15.96
CA GLU A 133 6.72 0.48 -15.31
C GLU A 133 6.16 1.85 -14.87
N GLU A 134 5.28 2.47 -15.65
CA GLU A 134 4.69 3.75 -15.30
C GLU A 134 3.83 3.68 -14.03
N VAL A 135 3.05 2.61 -13.88
CA VAL A 135 2.19 2.38 -12.70
C VAL A 135 3.05 2.07 -11.48
N ARG A 136 4.07 1.22 -11.64
CA ARG A 136 5.02 0.88 -10.57
C ARG A 136 5.76 2.11 -10.08
N ARG A 137 6.28 2.94 -10.99
CA ARG A 137 7.05 4.14 -10.64
C ARG A 137 6.26 5.11 -9.78
N ARG A 138 5.00 5.40 -10.16
CA ARG A 138 4.13 6.32 -9.40
C ARG A 138 3.81 5.85 -7.99
N VAL A 139 3.55 4.55 -7.83
CA VAL A 139 3.24 3.96 -6.51
C VAL A 139 4.49 3.85 -5.61
N GLN A 140 5.66 3.65 -6.22
CA GLN A 140 6.93 3.45 -5.51
C GLN A 140 7.52 4.74 -4.94
N THR A 141 7.15 5.91 -5.48
CA THR A 141 7.67 7.21 -5.03
C THR A 141 7.26 7.62 -3.61
N ASP A 142 6.03 7.30 -3.15
CA ASP A 142 5.50 7.95 -1.93
C ASP A 142 5.13 7.01 -0.76
N GLY A 143 4.83 5.72 -1.00
CA GLY A 143 4.31 4.82 0.05
C GLY A 143 5.20 3.63 0.44
N GLU A 144 5.82 2.98 -0.54
CA GLU A 144 6.61 1.75 -0.33
C GLU A 144 8.05 2.04 0.13
N ASN A 145 8.60 3.17 -0.30
CA ASN A 145 9.99 3.55 -0.07
C ASN A 145 10.31 3.91 1.39
N ALA A 146 9.36 4.47 2.14
CA ALA A 146 9.64 4.92 3.52
C ALA A 146 10.15 3.78 4.40
N ILE A 147 9.64 2.56 4.23
CA ILE A 147 10.05 1.41 5.05
C ILE A 147 11.26 0.68 4.47
N GLY A 148 11.38 0.61 3.14
CA GLY A 148 12.57 0.10 2.46
C GLY A 148 13.82 0.93 2.77
N GLN A 149 13.70 2.26 2.76
CA GLN A 149 14.82 3.17 3.01
C GLN A 149 15.19 3.26 4.51
N LEU A 150 14.21 3.26 5.41
CA LEU A 150 14.48 3.27 6.86
C LEU A 150 15.04 1.92 7.36
N GLY A 151 14.61 0.79 6.77
CA GLY A 151 15.18 -0.52 7.06
C GLY A 151 16.64 -0.65 6.62
N VAL A 152 16.99 -0.14 5.45
CA VAL A 152 18.37 -0.20 4.93
C VAL A 152 19.29 0.76 5.68
N GLN A 153 18.88 2.01 5.97
CA GLN A 153 19.73 2.94 6.72
C GLN A 153 19.91 2.57 8.19
N GLY A 154 18.88 2.05 8.87
CA GLY A 154 18.96 1.60 10.25
C GLY A 154 19.85 0.36 10.43
N LEU A 155 19.87 -0.55 9.44
CA LEU A 155 20.74 -1.74 9.44
C LEU A 155 22.17 -1.43 8.95
N MET A 156 22.35 -0.49 8.01
CA MET A 156 23.66 -0.09 7.47
C MET A 156 24.41 0.90 8.37
N GLY A 157 23.73 1.60 9.28
CA GLY A 157 24.35 2.57 10.20
C GLY A 157 25.27 1.96 11.26
N GLY A 158 25.24 0.63 11.43
CA GLY A 158 25.99 -0.08 12.47
C GLY A 158 27.37 -0.61 12.10
N ASN A 159 27.87 -0.45 10.87
CA ASN A 159 29.19 -1.00 10.52
C ASN A 159 29.88 -0.36 9.31
N ARG A 160 30.38 0.86 9.46
CA ARG A 160 31.23 1.54 8.45
C ARG A 160 32.67 1.01 8.37
N GLY A 161 32.98 -0.15 8.96
CA GLY A 161 34.37 -0.61 9.13
C GLY A 161 34.83 -1.78 8.25
N ILE A 162 33.96 -2.52 7.55
CA ILE A 162 34.33 -3.86 7.03
C ILE A 162 34.45 -3.94 5.49
N TRP A 163 33.96 -2.97 4.72
CA TRP A 163 33.89 -3.11 3.25
C TRP A 163 34.98 -2.40 2.42
N HIS A 164 36.08 -1.93 3.05
CA HIS A 164 37.22 -1.35 2.32
C HIS A 164 38.53 -2.14 2.41
N ARG A 165 38.48 -3.47 2.60
CA ARG A 165 39.65 -4.31 2.35
C ARG A 165 39.34 -5.50 1.47
N GLY A 166 39.84 -5.41 0.24
CA GLY A 166 40.21 -6.59 -0.54
C GLY A 166 39.46 -6.76 -1.85
N GLN A 167 39.75 -5.93 -2.86
CA GLN A 167 39.88 -6.41 -4.24
C GLN A 167 41.03 -5.67 -4.94
N ARG A 168 42.25 -6.21 -4.75
CA ARG A 168 43.25 -6.24 -5.82
C ARG A 168 43.47 -7.71 -6.13
N PHE A 169 43.00 -8.15 -7.29
CA PHE A 169 43.58 -9.32 -7.95
C PHE A 169 43.85 -8.98 -9.40
N LYS A 170 45.17 -8.94 -9.67
CA LYS A 170 45.94 -9.00 -10.91
C LYS A 170 45.61 -7.99 -12.01
#